data_AF-L7TXW2-F1
#
_entry.id   AF-L7TXW2-F1
#
_cell.length_a   1.000
_cell.length_b   1.000
_cell.length_c   1.000
_cell.angle_alpha   90.00
_cell.angle_beta   90.00
_cell.angle_gamma   90.00
#
_symmetry.space_group_name_H-M   'P 1'
#
loop_
_entity.id
_entity.type
_entity.pdbx_description
1 polymer ?
#
loop_
_entity_poly.entity_id
_entity_poly.type
_entity_poly.pdbx_seq_one_letter_code
_entity_poly.pdbx_strand_id
1 'polypeptide(L)'
;MLPRGLFLSLALSLSAPALAEVSEGVTVSVHCMDPCAVVLDGKPGRAVNESLWEFPGTAPGSHRVEAVDPKGQPLVSGLAEIPDSAQANVYLISNERIVARKGGPPEPGTPEWEREVARITPSTPPSTHPPPPQTPPEKSTVVVRCQDACAVVLDGRRGLRRDELTWEFRNVEPGKHRIEGTGELLLRRLFLVYVDVPSGMELTYQGESKNLLRLTKQQLLTSVEAARAKAGLTESSRLHVRCPKSCTVRLDGARKGEDGGSGVVIQDVPFGQHTLEASFSLSDRNRRLSLNVPPRSEVFITASADQGIVVTNTRPIGFE
;
A
#
# COMPACT_ATOMS: atom_id res chain seq x y z
N MET A 1 -11.26 -40.04 -81.01
CA MET A 1 -10.38 -41.22 -80.86
C MET A 1 -9.55 -41.03 -79.60
N LEU A 2 -9.76 -41.88 -78.59
CA LEU A 2 -8.79 -42.15 -77.53
C LEU A 2 -7.62 -42.99 -78.10
N PRO A 3 -6.41 -42.95 -77.51
CA PRO A 3 -6.02 -43.91 -76.45
C PRO A 3 -5.30 -43.24 -75.26
N ARG A 4 -5.57 -43.63 -74.01
CA ARG A 4 -5.06 -44.78 -73.23
C ARG A 4 -3.56 -44.71 -72.89
N GLY A 5 -3.28 -44.51 -71.60
CA GLY A 5 -1.99 -44.74 -70.97
C GLY A 5 -2.09 -44.56 -69.45
N LEU A 6 -2.40 -45.64 -68.74
CA LEU A 6 -2.28 -45.74 -67.29
C LEU A 6 -0.81 -45.58 -66.87
N PHE A 7 -0.53 -44.76 -65.86
CA PHE A 7 0.53 -45.01 -64.90
C PHE A 7 0.04 -44.64 -63.49
N LEU A 8 -0.08 -45.67 -62.65
CA LEU A 8 -0.08 -45.53 -61.20
C LEU A 8 1.27 -44.94 -60.77
N SER A 9 1.26 -43.95 -59.89
CA SER A 9 2.39 -43.64 -59.03
C SER A 9 1.85 -43.24 -57.67
N LEU A 10 1.94 -44.21 -56.76
CA LEU A 10 1.82 -44.06 -55.33
C LEU A 10 2.97 -43.14 -54.85
N ALA A 11 2.66 -42.19 -53.97
CA ALA A 11 3.33 -41.96 -52.69
C ALA A 11 3.60 -40.49 -52.34
N LEU A 12 3.47 -40.27 -51.03
CA LEU A 12 4.02 -39.20 -50.21
C LEU A 12 3.25 -37.89 -50.21
N SER A 13 2.19 -37.91 -49.40
CA SER A 13 2.00 -36.97 -48.30
C SER A 13 3.26 -36.17 -47.95
N LEU A 14 3.41 -34.98 -48.55
CA LEU A 14 4.13 -33.89 -47.89
C LEU A 14 3.16 -33.23 -46.92
N SER A 15 3.01 -33.88 -45.77
CA SER A 15 2.97 -33.14 -44.52
C SER A 15 4.23 -32.27 -44.51
N ALA A 16 4.08 -30.99 -44.85
CA ALA A 16 5.12 -30.03 -44.55
C ALA A 16 5.40 -30.16 -43.05
N PRO A 17 6.61 -30.53 -42.62
CA PRO A 17 6.98 -30.20 -41.26
C PRO A 17 6.95 -28.68 -41.28
N ALA A 18 5.96 -28.10 -40.58
CA ALA A 18 6.16 -26.76 -40.05
C ALA A 18 7.51 -26.86 -39.34
N LEU A 19 8.54 -26.30 -39.96
CA LEU A 19 9.79 -26.01 -39.29
C LEU A 19 9.35 -25.11 -38.14
N ALA A 20 9.11 -25.75 -36.99
CA ALA A 20 9.26 -25.09 -35.73
C ALA A 20 10.67 -24.52 -35.81
N GLU A 21 10.75 -23.21 -36.08
CA GLU A 21 11.90 -22.44 -35.70
C GLU A 21 12.11 -22.79 -34.23
N VAL A 22 13.03 -23.72 -34.00
CA VAL A 22 13.60 -23.95 -32.69
C VAL A 22 14.24 -22.62 -32.41
N SER A 23 13.50 -21.78 -31.71
CA SER A 23 13.95 -20.45 -31.33
C SER A 23 15.12 -20.72 -30.39
N GLU A 24 16.34 -20.70 -30.92
CA GLU A 24 17.55 -20.67 -30.11
C GLU A 24 17.51 -19.35 -29.35
N GLY A 25 16.89 -19.38 -28.17
CA GLY A 25 16.68 -18.21 -27.35
C GLY A 25 15.68 -18.47 -26.23
N VAL A 26 15.74 -17.60 -25.24
CA VAL A 26 14.88 -17.59 -24.06
C VAL A 26 13.47 -17.19 -24.47
N THR A 27 12.47 -17.96 -24.07
CA THR A 27 11.07 -17.49 -24.16
C THR A 27 10.80 -16.55 -23.00
N VAL A 28 10.62 -15.26 -23.29
CA VAL A 28 10.43 -14.24 -22.25
C VAL A 28 8.94 -13.91 -22.10
N SER A 29 8.39 -14.09 -20.90
CA SER A 29 7.02 -13.73 -20.54
C SER A 29 7.01 -12.45 -19.72
N VAL A 30 6.47 -11.37 -20.25
CA VAL A 30 6.37 -10.07 -19.58
C VAL A 30 4.98 -9.90 -18.97
N HIS A 31 4.94 -9.68 -17.65
CA HIS A 31 3.74 -9.51 -16.86
C HIS A 31 3.56 -8.06 -16.46
N CYS A 32 2.40 -7.49 -16.79
CA CYS A 32 1.97 -6.19 -16.32
C CYS A 32 0.99 -6.33 -15.15
N MET A 33 0.98 -5.34 -14.27
CA MET A 33 -0.01 -5.26 -13.19
C MET A 33 -1.37 -4.71 -13.64
N ASP A 34 -1.36 -3.88 -14.69
CA ASP A 34 -2.54 -3.32 -15.35
C ASP A 34 -2.52 -3.69 -16.85
N PRO A 35 -3.64 -3.56 -17.59
CA PRO A 35 -3.64 -3.75 -19.04
C PRO A 35 -2.60 -2.89 -19.72
N CYS A 36 -1.76 -3.48 -20.56
CA CYS A 36 -0.62 -2.81 -21.16
C CYS A 36 -0.31 -3.35 -22.56
N ALA A 37 0.41 -2.58 -23.36
CA ALA A 37 1.13 -3.08 -24.53
C ALA A 37 2.63 -3.06 -24.25
N VAL A 38 3.32 -4.18 -24.51
CA VAL A 38 4.74 -4.36 -24.21
C VAL A 38 5.56 -4.51 -25.49
N VAL A 39 6.71 -3.83 -25.51
CA VAL A 39 7.72 -3.89 -26.56
C VAL A 39 9.06 -4.29 -25.92
N LEU A 40 9.75 -5.26 -26.53
CA LEU A 40 11.08 -5.73 -26.15
C LEU A 40 12.05 -5.43 -27.29
N ASP A 41 13.07 -4.61 -27.05
CA ASP A 41 14.03 -4.11 -28.04
C ASP A 41 13.38 -3.55 -29.32
N GLY A 42 12.30 -2.80 -29.15
CA GLY A 42 11.54 -2.22 -30.27
C GLY A 42 10.64 -3.21 -31.02
N LYS A 43 10.56 -4.49 -30.61
CA LYS A 43 9.67 -5.49 -31.19
C LYS A 43 8.45 -5.72 -30.29
N PRO A 44 7.22 -5.69 -30.82
CA PRO A 44 6.03 -6.02 -30.04
C PRO A 44 5.99 -7.53 -29.75
N GLY A 45 5.55 -7.89 -28.54
CA GLY A 45 5.39 -9.29 -28.15
C GLY A 45 4.10 -9.90 -28.70
N ARG A 46 3.92 -11.19 -28.47
CA ARG A 46 2.63 -11.86 -28.66
C ARG A 46 1.79 -11.67 -27.40
N ALA A 47 0.63 -11.03 -27.51
CA ALA A 47 -0.31 -10.95 -26.39
C ALA A 47 -0.89 -12.34 -26.09
N VAL A 48 -0.68 -12.81 -24.86
CA VAL A 48 -1.34 -14.02 -24.32
C VAL A 48 -2.66 -13.62 -23.66
N ASN A 49 -2.67 -12.49 -22.95
CA ASN A 49 -3.85 -11.80 -22.44
C ASN A 49 -3.56 -10.29 -22.28
N GLU A 50 -4.49 -9.53 -21.69
CA GLU A 50 -4.37 -8.07 -21.54
C GLU A 50 -3.19 -7.60 -20.67
N SER A 51 -2.58 -8.50 -19.88
CA SER A 51 -1.51 -8.21 -18.93
C SER A 51 -0.31 -9.17 -19.05
N LEU A 52 -0.27 -10.00 -20.10
CA LEU A 52 0.78 -10.99 -20.34
C LEU A 52 1.19 -11.02 -21.81
N TRP A 53 2.48 -10.85 -22.05
CA TRP A 53 3.09 -10.82 -23.38
C TRP A 53 4.23 -11.82 -23.45
N GLU A 54 4.32 -12.59 -24.54
CA GLU A 54 5.38 -13.57 -24.78
C GLU A 54 6.29 -13.15 -25.93
N PHE A 55 7.59 -13.36 -25.74
CA PHE A 55 8.66 -13.06 -26.69
C PHE A 55 9.54 -14.31 -26.87
N PRO A 56 9.24 -15.16 -27.87
CA PRO A 56 10.06 -16.34 -28.16
C PRO A 56 11.39 -15.92 -28.80
N GLY A 57 12.46 -16.67 -28.50
CA GLY A 57 13.77 -16.49 -29.16
C GLY A 57 14.54 -15.24 -28.73
N THR A 58 14.33 -14.73 -27.51
CA THR A 58 15.11 -13.61 -26.98
C THR A 58 16.51 -14.10 -26.57
N ALA A 59 17.58 -13.39 -26.95
CA ALA A 59 18.91 -13.72 -26.46
C ALA A 59 19.02 -13.51 -24.93
N PRO A 60 19.94 -14.17 -24.23
CA PRO A 60 20.30 -13.79 -22.85
C PRO A 60 21.06 -12.46 -22.81
N GLY A 61 20.91 -11.69 -21.73
CA GLY A 61 21.63 -10.43 -21.52
C GLY A 61 20.72 -9.25 -21.20
N SER A 62 21.18 -8.02 -21.43
CA SER A 62 20.44 -6.80 -21.10
C SER A 62 19.55 -6.37 -22.27
N HIS A 63 18.23 -6.39 -22.07
CA HIS A 63 17.22 -6.07 -23.09
C HIS A 63 16.35 -4.89 -22.67
N ARG A 64 16.03 -4.00 -23.60
CA ARG A 64 15.16 -2.84 -23.33
C ARG A 64 13.71 -3.28 -23.36
N VAL A 65 13.00 -3.07 -22.25
CA VAL A 65 11.57 -3.33 -22.13
C VAL A 65 10.84 -2.00 -21.99
N GLU A 66 9.82 -1.81 -22.82
CA GLU A 66 8.94 -0.65 -22.80
C GLU A 66 7.50 -1.13 -22.68
N ALA A 67 6.72 -0.49 -21.81
CA ALA A 67 5.29 -0.72 -21.74
C ALA A 67 4.52 0.59 -21.75
N VAL A 68 3.40 0.56 -22.47
CA VAL A 68 2.44 1.66 -22.57
C VAL A 68 1.06 1.19 -22.13
N ASP A 69 0.25 2.12 -21.64
CA ASP A 69 -1.14 1.86 -21.32
C ASP A 69 -1.99 1.69 -22.60
N PRO A 70 -3.26 1.27 -22.50
CA PRO A 70 -4.14 1.11 -23.67
C PRO A 70 -4.43 2.43 -24.40
N LYS A 71 -4.06 3.57 -23.82
CA LYS A 71 -4.18 4.92 -24.40
C LYS A 71 -2.87 5.40 -25.02
N GLY A 72 -1.83 4.56 -25.04
CA GLY A 72 -0.51 4.86 -25.59
C GLY A 72 0.39 5.69 -24.68
N GLN A 73 0.04 5.87 -23.40
CA GLN A 73 0.89 6.58 -22.44
C GLN A 73 2.00 5.66 -21.91
N PRO A 74 3.26 6.10 -21.82
CA PRO A 74 4.35 5.30 -21.28
C PRO A 74 4.12 4.98 -19.80
N LEU A 75 4.10 3.69 -19.46
CA LEU A 75 3.96 3.16 -18.10
C LEU A 75 5.33 2.87 -17.47
N VAL A 76 6.23 2.26 -18.23
CA VAL A 76 7.59 1.92 -17.77
C VAL A 76 8.50 1.70 -18.98
N SER A 77 9.76 2.13 -18.87
CA SER A 77 10.82 1.90 -19.86
C SER A 77 12.12 1.63 -19.10
N GLY A 78 12.83 0.55 -19.42
CA GLY A 78 14.06 0.20 -18.71
C GLY A 78 14.78 -1.00 -19.31
N LEU A 79 15.90 -1.38 -18.69
CA LEU A 79 16.65 -2.58 -19.06
C LEU A 79 16.29 -3.75 -18.14
N ALA A 80 16.01 -4.91 -18.74
CA ALA A 80 15.79 -6.18 -18.06
C ALA A 80 16.96 -7.12 -18.36
N GLU A 81 17.53 -7.73 -17.33
CA GLU A 81 18.58 -8.72 -17.48
C GLU A 81 17.95 -10.11 -17.68
N ILE A 82 17.87 -10.57 -18.92
CA ILE A 82 17.28 -11.86 -19.29
C ILE A 82 18.28 -12.98 -18.99
N PRO A 83 17.95 -13.93 -18.09
CA PRO A 83 18.86 -15.00 -17.71
C PRO A 83 19.01 -16.05 -18.82
N ASP A 84 20.20 -16.62 -18.93
CA ASP A 84 20.49 -17.73 -19.84
C ASP A 84 19.72 -19.00 -19.42
N SER A 85 18.58 -19.22 -20.08
CA SER A 85 17.57 -20.21 -19.70
C SER A 85 16.55 -20.46 -20.80
N ALA A 86 15.82 -21.58 -20.75
CA ALA A 86 14.78 -21.87 -21.73
C ALA A 86 13.59 -20.89 -21.66
N GLN A 87 13.29 -20.36 -20.47
CA GLN A 87 12.20 -19.43 -20.21
C GLN A 87 12.63 -18.36 -19.21
N ALA A 88 12.13 -17.14 -19.36
CA ALA A 88 12.30 -16.07 -18.39
C ALA A 88 10.99 -15.30 -18.19
N ASN A 89 10.71 -14.87 -16.96
CA ASN A 89 9.55 -14.06 -16.62
C ASN A 89 10.03 -12.66 -16.22
N VAL A 90 9.52 -11.61 -16.87
CA VAL A 90 9.79 -10.22 -16.57
C VAL A 90 8.55 -9.58 -15.96
N TYR A 91 8.67 -8.96 -14.81
CA TYR A 91 7.55 -8.32 -14.12
C TYR A 91 7.72 -6.80 -14.17
N LEU A 92 6.69 -6.12 -14.66
CA LEU A 92 6.60 -4.68 -14.73
C LEU A 92 5.81 -4.18 -13.52
N ILE A 93 6.55 -3.68 -12.52
CA ILE A 93 5.98 -3.17 -11.28
C ILE A 93 5.79 -1.67 -11.47
N SER A 94 4.57 -1.16 -11.24
CA SER A 94 4.32 0.29 -11.32
C SER A 94 5.30 1.00 -10.37
N ASN A 95 5.88 2.12 -10.84
CA ASN A 95 6.99 2.88 -10.22
C ASN A 95 8.41 2.55 -10.75
N GLU A 96 8.56 2.42 -12.08
CA GLU A 96 9.87 2.36 -12.79
C GLU A 96 10.75 1.10 -12.55
N ARG A 97 10.22 0.00 -11.97
CA ARG A 97 11.02 -1.21 -11.74
C ARG A 97 10.65 -2.36 -12.67
N ILE A 98 11.67 -2.89 -13.35
CA ILE A 98 11.60 -4.09 -14.21
C ILE A 98 12.40 -5.20 -13.54
N VAL A 99 11.78 -6.36 -13.29
CA VAL A 99 12.43 -7.50 -12.63
C VAL A 99 12.32 -8.74 -13.50
N ALA A 100 13.45 -9.27 -13.98
CA ALA A 100 13.53 -10.51 -14.77
C ALA A 100 13.91 -11.72 -13.89
N ARG A 101 13.27 -12.88 -14.12
CA ARG A 101 13.50 -14.16 -13.45
C ARG A 101 13.55 -15.31 -14.45
N LYS A 102 14.17 -16.44 -14.08
CA LYS A 102 14.17 -17.69 -14.86
C LYS A 102 12.83 -18.43 -14.68
N GLY A 103 12.19 -18.85 -15.77
CA GLY A 103 10.92 -19.58 -15.78
C GLY A 103 11.09 -21.10 -15.87
N GLY A 104 10.13 -21.86 -15.33
CA GLY A 104 10.05 -23.33 -15.38
C GLY A 104 8.61 -23.83 -15.14
N PRO A 105 8.26 -25.07 -15.55
CA PRO A 105 6.88 -25.55 -15.57
C PRO A 105 6.31 -25.78 -14.15
N PRO A 106 4.98 -25.65 -13.95
CA PRO A 106 4.38 -25.68 -12.62
C PRO A 106 4.26 -27.12 -12.09
N GLU A 107 4.86 -27.41 -10.94
CA GLU A 107 4.57 -28.66 -10.20
C GLU A 107 3.22 -28.55 -9.45
N PRO A 108 2.37 -29.59 -9.50
CA PRO A 108 1.05 -29.55 -8.87
C PRO A 108 1.16 -29.85 -7.37
N GLY A 109 0.85 -28.84 -6.55
CA GLY A 109 0.75 -28.99 -5.09
C GLY A 109 1.34 -27.79 -4.34
N THR A 110 0.44 -26.94 -3.84
CA THR A 110 0.69 -25.72 -3.05
C THR A 110 1.44 -24.61 -3.80
N PRO A 111 0.83 -23.41 -3.99
CA PRO A 111 1.42 -22.36 -4.82
C PRO A 111 2.76 -21.84 -4.26
N GLU A 112 3.76 -21.73 -5.13
CA GLU A 112 5.18 -21.55 -4.79
C GLU A 112 5.55 -20.21 -4.12
N TRP A 113 4.64 -19.24 -4.09
CA TRP A 113 4.86 -17.95 -3.40
C TRP A 113 5.06 -18.10 -1.88
N GLU A 114 4.60 -19.21 -1.28
CA GLU A 114 4.85 -19.53 0.14
C GLU A 114 6.27 -20.09 0.40
N ARG A 115 6.96 -20.63 -0.63
CA ARG A 115 8.31 -21.22 -0.47
C ARG A 115 9.45 -20.24 -0.75
N GLU A 116 9.21 -19.11 -1.42
CA GLU A 116 10.28 -18.23 -1.91
C GLU A 116 10.60 -17.02 -1.01
N VAL A 117 9.74 -16.68 -0.04
CA VAL A 117 10.09 -15.74 1.04
C VAL A 117 11.23 -16.32 1.91
N ALA A 118 11.37 -17.65 1.96
CA ALA A 118 12.38 -18.33 2.76
C ALA A 118 13.80 -18.38 2.14
N ARG A 119 13.97 -18.07 0.85
CA ARG A 119 15.27 -18.22 0.14
C ARG A 119 16.05 -16.94 -0.10
N ILE A 120 15.49 -15.77 0.25
CA ILE A 120 16.12 -14.44 0.02
C ILE A 120 16.98 -14.01 1.24
N THR A 121 17.00 -14.80 2.31
CA THR A 121 17.94 -14.59 3.42
C THR A 121 19.30 -15.25 3.09
N PRO A 122 20.45 -14.57 3.25
CA PRO A 122 21.76 -15.18 3.01
C PRO A 122 21.92 -16.39 3.92
N SER A 123 22.03 -17.59 3.36
CA SER A 123 22.22 -18.81 4.12
C SER A 123 23.64 -18.82 4.70
N THR A 124 23.77 -18.40 5.96
CA THR A 124 24.89 -18.80 6.82
C THR A 124 24.95 -20.34 6.84
N PRO A 125 26.14 -20.98 6.76
CA PRO A 125 26.25 -22.43 6.74
C PRO A 125 25.54 -23.10 7.95
N PRO A 126 25.05 -24.34 7.79
CA PRO A 126 24.05 -24.93 8.67
C PRO A 126 24.57 -25.03 10.11
N SER A 127 24.06 -24.15 10.97
CA SER A 127 24.27 -24.24 12.40
C SER A 127 23.19 -25.15 12.98
N THR A 128 23.61 -26.21 13.64
CA THR A 128 22.81 -27.31 14.23
C THR A 128 21.95 -26.90 15.43
N HIS A 129 21.63 -25.60 15.56
CA HIS A 129 20.82 -25.09 16.65
C HIS A 129 19.35 -24.92 16.22
N PRO A 130 18.38 -25.26 17.08
CA PRO A 130 16.96 -25.04 16.78
C PRO A 130 16.71 -23.57 16.47
N PRO A 131 15.85 -23.24 15.48
CA PRO A 131 15.64 -21.87 15.06
C PRO A 131 15.12 -21.05 16.26
N PRO A 132 15.69 -19.86 16.52
CA PRO A 132 15.16 -18.97 17.54
C PRO A 132 13.71 -18.58 17.18
N PRO A 133 12.84 -18.32 18.18
CA PRO A 133 11.46 -17.96 17.93
C PRO A 133 11.39 -16.77 16.96
N GLN A 134 10.73 -16.96 15.82
CA GLN A 134 10.52 -15.91 14.83
C GLN A 134 9.75 -14.77 15.51
N THR A 135 10.39 -13.61 15.64
CA THR A 135 9.72 -12.41 16.13
C THR A 135 8.60 -12.05 15.15
N PRO A 136 7.36 -11.86 15.60
CA PRO A 136 6.26 -11.44 14.73
C PRO A 136 6.66 -10.20 13.92
N PRO A 137 6.23 -10.10 12.65
CA PRO A 137 6.59 -8.95 11.82
C PRO A 137 6.09 -7.66 12.48
N GLU A 138 6.97 -6.67 12.57
CA GLU A 138 6.71 -5.45 13.32
C GLU A 138 5.63 -4.61 12.63
N LYS A 139 4.68 -4.11 13.42
CA LYS A 139 3.55 -3.35 12.90
C LYS A 139 3.97 -1.95 12.46
N SER A 140 3.19 -1.39 11.55
CA SER A 140 3.46 -0.10 10.91
C SER A 140 2.45 0.96 11.27
N THR A 141 2.79 2.21 10.97
CA THR A 141 1.90 3.36 11.05
C THR A 141 1.66 3.93 9.66
N VAL A 142 0.40 4.15 9.30
CA VAL A 142 0.00 4.77 8.04
C VAL A 142 -0.65 6.11 8.34
N VAL A 143 -0.13 7.17 7.73
CA VAL A 143 -0.66 8.53 7.80
C VAL A 143 -1.20 8.89 6.41
N VAL A 144 -2.44 9.37 6.34
CA VAL A 144 -3.07 9.79 5.09
C VAL A 144 -3.46 11.26 5.21
N ARG A 145 -2.99 12.07 4.27
CA ARG A 145 -3.32 13.50 4.15
C ARG A 145 -4.21 13.72 2.95
N CYS A 146 -5.29 14.45 3.11
CA CYS A 146 -6.17 14.86 2.02
C CYS A 146 -5.89 16.31 1.59
N GLN A 147 -6.21 16.64 0.35
CA GLN A 147 -6.17 18.02 -0.15
C GLN A 147 -7.35 18.86 0.39
N ASP A 148 -8.52 18.22 0.50
CA ASP A 148 -9.75 18.78 1.04
C ASP A 148 -10.24 17.95 2.24
N ALA A 149 -11.17 18.51 3.03
CA ALA A 149 -11.80 17.81 4.13
C ALA A 149 -12.37 16.44 3.70
N CYS A 150 -11.90 15.38 4.34
CA CYS A 150 -12.20 14.00 3.97
C CYS A 150 -12.32 13.10 5.21
N ALA A 151 -13.02 11.98 5.04
CA ALA A 151 -12.96 10.82 5.91
C ALA A 151 -12.10 9.74 5.25
N VAL A 152 -11.21 9.11 6.02
CA VAL A 152 -10.34 8.02 5.51
C VAL A 152 -10.57 6.74 6.30
N VAL A 153 -10.69 5.62 5.59
CA VAL A 153 -10.75 4.27 6.13
C VAL A 153 -9.62 3.39 5.58
N LEU A 154 -9.07 2.53 6.43
CA LEU A 154 -8.08 1.51 6.10
C LEU A 154 -8.65 0.15 6.47
N ASP A 155 -8.81 -0.74 5.49
CA ASP A 155 -9.49 -2.03 5.62
C ASP A 155 -10.87 -1.94 6.29
N GLY A 156 -11.60 -0.87 5.99
CA GLY A 156 -12.91 -0.59 6.59
C GLY A 156 -12.86 -0.06 8.03
N ARG A 157 -11.68 0.09 8.64
CA ARG A 157 -11.50 0.74 9.94
C ARG A 157 -11.26 2.22 9.74
N ARG A 158 -11.96 3.08 10.50
CA ARG A 158 -11.70 4.53 10.50
C ARG A 158 -10.38 4.82 11.22
N GLY A 159 -9.58 5.71 10.62
CA GLY A 159 -8.34 6.16 11.22
C GLY A 159 -8.59 7.14 12.36
N LEU A 160 -7.54 7.43 13.12
CA LEU A 160 -7.55 8.54 14.06
C LEU A 160 -7.34 9.86 13.31
N ARG A 161 -8.27 10.81 13.46
CA ARG A 161 -8.12 12.14 12.89
C ARG A 161 -7.13 12.99 13.68
N ARG A 162 -6.06 13.44 13.04
CA ARG A 162 -5.02 14.32 13.62
C ARG A 162 -5.39 15.80 13.52
N ASP A 163 -5.95 16.17 12.36
CA ASP A 163 -6.45 17.49 12.03
C ASP A 163 -7.52 17.38 10.93
N GLU A 164 -7.97 18.49 10.34
CA GLU A 164 -9.04 18.47 9.35
C GLU A 164 -8.71 17.63 8.09
N LEU A 165 -7.43 17.45 7.77
CA LEU A 165 -6.96 16.84 6.53
C LEU A 165 -6.14 15.56 6.76
N THR A 166 -5.69 15.30 7.99
CA THR A 166 -4.74 14.23 8.29
C THR A 166 -5.36 13.15 9.16
N TRP A 167 -5.17 11.90 8.73
CA TRP A 167 -5.64 10.69 9.39
C TRP A 167 -4.47 9.75 9.67
N GLU A 168 -4.49 9.05 10.80
CA GLU A 168 -3.45 8.13 11.22
C GLU A 168 -4.01 6.76 11.62
N PHE A 169 -3.33 5.71 11.18
CA PHE A 169 -3.62 4.33 11.46
C PHE A 169 -2.38 3.72 12.10
N ARG A 170 -2.45 3.35 13.37
CA ARG A 170 -1.35 2.66 14.07
C ARG A 170 -1.59 1.15 14.07
N ASN A 171 -0.52 0.41 14.34
CA ASN A 171 -0.57 -1.06 14.45
C ASN A 171 -1.14 -1.72 13.19
N VAL A 172 -0.81 -1.16 12.03
CA VAL A 172 -1.17 -1.71 10.72
C VAL A 172 -0.28 -2.92 10.48
N GLU A 173 -0.90 -4.06 10.21
CA GLU A 173 -0.15 -5.26 9.84
C GLU A 173 0.63 -5.00 8.53
N PRO A 174 1.73 -5.72 8.27
CA PRO A 174 2.39 -5.62 6.98
C PRO A 174 1.60 -6.34 5.88
N GLY A 175 1.70 -5.85 4.64
CA GLY A 175 1.09 -6.46 3.46
C GLY A 175 0.17 -5.51 2.69
N LYS A 176 -0.78 -6.08 1.92
CA LYS A 176 -1.70 -5.30 1.09
C LYS A 176 -2.90 -4.79 1.90
N HIS A 177 -3.07 -3.47 1.93
CA HIS A 177 -4.16 -2.80 2.62
C HIS A 177 -5.00 -1.96 1.67
N ARG A 178 -6.31 -1.93 1.92
CA ARG A 178 -7.26 -1.10 1.16
C ARG A 178 -7.45 0.22 1.87
N ILE A 179 -7.09 1.32 1.22
CA ILE A 179 -7.32 2.68 1.70
C ILE A 179 -8.41 3.35 0.87
N GLU A 180 -9.42 3.89 1.54
CA GLU A 180 -10.53 4.62 0.92
C GLU A 180 -10.69 5.99 1.57
N GLY A 181 -10.80 7.01 0.72
CA GLY A 181 -11.02 8.40 1.10
C GLY A 181 -12.33 8.91 0.52
N THR A 182 -13.18 9.49 1.36
CA THR A 182 -14.46 10.08 0.99
C THR A 182 -14.47 11.55 1.37
N GLY A 183 -14.81 12.45 0.45
CA GLY A 183 -14.93 13.87 0.73
C GLY A 183 -16.12 14.15 1.66
N GLU A 184 -15.93 15.02 2.64
CA GLU A 184 -17.01 15.38 3.57
C GLU A 184 -18.14 16.14 2.85
N LEU A 185 -17.78 16.98 1.88
CA LEU A 185 -18.73 17.69 1.03
C LEU A 185 -19.22 16.75 -0.10
N LEU A 186 -20.52 16.43 -0.11
CA LEU A 186 -21.22 15.57 -1.07
C LEU A 186 -20.94 14.06 -0.95
N LEU A 187 -20.23 13.59 0.10
CA LEU A 187 -19.94 12.16 0.33
C LEU A 187 -19.35 11.45 -0.89
N ARG A 188 -18.62 12.19 -1.74
CA ARG A 188 -18.03 11.64 -2.96
C ARG A 188 -16.79 10.83 -2.62
N ARG A 189 -16.63 9.65 -3.22
CA ARG A 189 -15.39 8.89 -3.12
C ARG A 189 -14.27 9.63 -3.86
N LEU A 190 -13.21 9.99 -3.13
CA LEU A 190 -12.03 10.67 -3.65
C LEU A 190 -11.01 9.66 -4.18
N PHE A 191 -10.76 8.61 -3.38
CA PHE A 191 -9.86 7.53 -3.74
C PHE A 191 -10.22 6.21 -3.10
N LEU A 192 -9.85 5.13 -3.78
CA LEU A 192 -9.90 3.74 -3.31
C LEU A 192 -8.72 3.02 -3.95
N VAL A 193 -7.70 2.71 -3.15
CA VAL A 193 -6.42 2.18 -3.63
C VAL A 193 -5.96 1.06 -2.70
N TYR A 194 -5.35 0.02 -3.26
CA TYR A 194 -4.62 -0.98 -2.50
C TYR A 194 -3.15 -0.59 -2.44
N VAL A 195 -2.60 -0.50 -1.24
CA VAL A 195 -1.19 -0.16 -1.01
C VAL A 195 -0.48 -1.29 -0.27
N ASP A 196 0.81 -1.45 -0.54
CA ASP A 196 1.65 -2.36 0.22
C ASP A 196 2.27 -1.62 1.41
N VAL A 197 2.06 -2.14 2.62
CA VAL A 197 2.58 -1.59 3.86
C VAL A 197 3.74 -2.48 4.31
N PRO A 198 4.99 -1.98 4.30
CA PRO A 198 6.13 -2.75 4.82
C PRO A 198 6.07 -2.81 6.34
N SER A 199 6.75 -3.78 6.95
CA SER A 199 6.86 -3.90 8.41
C SER A 199 7.72 -2.81 9.05
N GLY A 200 7.33 -2.36 10.24
CA GLY A 200 8.10 -1.42 11.08
C GLY A 200 8.29 -0.02 10.48
N MET A 201 7.35 0.45 9.65
CA MET A 201 7.47 1.70 8.91
C MET A 201 6.37 2.70 9.29
N GLU A 202 6.71 3.99 9.26
CA GLU A 202 5.74 5.07 9.15
C GLU A 202 5.65 5.52 7.68
N LEU A 203 4.47 5.37 7.08
CA LEU A 203 4.18 5.77 5.70
C LEU A 203 3.27 6.99 5.70
N THR A 204 3.60 8.03 4.94
CA THR A 204 2.69 9.16 4.70
C THR A 204 2.24 9.17 3.25
N TYR A 205 0.93 9.09 3.06
CA TYR A 205 0.27 9.18 1.78
C TYR A 205 -0.45 10.52 1.61
N GLN A 206 -0.39 11.08 0.41
CA GLN A 206 -1.21 12.20 -0.02
C GLN A 206 -2.34 11.67 -0.91
N GLY A 207 -3.57 11.81 -0.43
CA GLY A 207 -4.79 11.58 -1.20
C GLY A 207 -4.98 12.73 -2.17
N GLU A 208 -5.03 12.39 -3.45
CA GLU A 208 -5.33 13.31 -4.54
C GLU A 208 -6.72 12.97 -5.10
N SER A 209 -7.33 13.94 -5.80
CA SER A 209 -8.56 13.66 -6.54
C SER A 209 -8.31 12.65 -7.66
N LYS A 210 -9.36 11.92 -8.08
CA LYS A 210 -9.34 10.90 -9.18
C LYS A 210 -8.72 9.55 -8.82
N ASN A 211 -8.98 9.02 -7.64
CA ASN A 211 -8.50 7.69 -7.21
C ASN A 211 -6.98 7.52 -7.14
N LEU A 212 -6.26 8.60 -6.84
CA LEU A 212 -4.82 8.55 -6.67
C LEU A 212 -4.45 8.74 -5.20
N LEU A 213 -3.54 7.88 -4.73
CA LEU A 213 -2.94 7.97 -3.41
C LEU A 213 -1.42 7.89 -3.58
N ARG A 214 -0.71 8.99 -3.31
CA ARG A 214 0.72 9.11 -3.54
C ARG A 214 1.50 8.93 -2.25
N LEU A 215 2.45 7.99 -2.22
CA LEU A 215 3.41 7.91 -1.11
C LEU A 215 4.34 9.13 -1.16
N THR A 216 4.32 9.94 -0.10
CA THR A 216 5.12 11.17 -0.01
C THR A 216 6.29 11.04 0.96
N LYS A 217 6.19 10.13 1.93
CA LYS A 217 7.22 9.92 2.94
C LYS A 217 7.18 8.48 3.44
N GLN A 218 8.37 7.90 3.64
CA GLN A 218 8.55 6.59 4.24
C GLN A 218 9.74 6.68 5.19
N GLN A 219 9.55 6.26 6.44
CA GLN A 219 10.59 6.27 7.47
C GLN A 219 10.46 5.05 8.37
N LEU A 220 11.58 4.57 8.94
CA LEU A 220 11.55 3.55 9.98
C LEU A 220 10.80 4.09 11.20
N LEU A 221 9.85 3.30 11.71
CA LEU A 221 9.01 3.70 12.84
C LEU A 221 9.87 4.01 14.06
N THR A 222 10.88 3.19 14.33
CA THR A 222 11.88 3.41 15.41
C THR A 222 12.61 4.75 15.29
N SER A 223 12.91 5.19 14.07
CA SER A 223 13.56 6.48 13.83
C SER A 223 12.59 7.65 14.07
N VAL A 224 11.32 7.48 13.72
CA VAL A 224 10.28 8.47 14.01
C VAL A 224 10.04 8.57 15.52
N GLU A 225 9.97 7.44 16.21
CA GLU A 225 9.81 7.39 17.66
C GLU A 225 11.01 8.00 18.39
N ALA A 226 12.24 7.71 17.95
CA ALA A 226 13.43 8.36 18.47
C ALA A 226 13.43 9.88 18.23
N ALA A 227 12.96 10.34 17.06
CA ALA A 227 12.81 11.77 16.76
C ALA A 227 11.73 12.42 17.64
N ARG A 228 10.60 11.74 17.87
CA ARG A 228 9.55 12.18 18.80
C ARG A 228 10.10 12.28 20.23
N ALA A 229 10.87 11.29 20.68
CA ALA A 229 11.55 11.32 21.97
C ALA A 229 12.47 12.54 22.11
N LYS A 230 13.30 12.78 21.09
CA LYS A 230 14.18 13.95 21.06
C LYS A 230 13.42 15.29 21.07
N ALA A 231 12.23 15.32 20.47
CA ALA A 231 11.34 16.48 20.47
C ALA A 231 10.54 16.65 21.78
N GLY A 232 10.78 15.82 22.80
CA GLY A 232 10.03 15.84 24.06
C GLY A 232 8.61 15.27 23.94
N LEU A 233 8.25 14.71 22.78
CA LEU A 233 6.92 14.14 22.55
C LEU A 233 6.74 12.76 23.20
N THR A 234 7.79 12.17 23.79
CA THR A 234 7.66 10.99 24.66
C THR A 234 6.93 11.26 25.96
N GLU A 235 6.87 12.53 26.36
CA GLU A 235 6.10 12.98 27.53
C GLU A 235 4.68 13.41 27.16
N SER A 236 4.31 13.28 25.88
CA SER A 236 2.98 13.66 25.43
C SER A 236 1.91 12.77 26.03
N SER A 237 0.77 13.40 26.19
CA SER A 237 -0.45 12.80 26.70
C SER A 237 -1.46 12.61 25.60
N ARG A 238 -2.46 11.78 25.89
CA ARG A 238 -3.60 11.52 25.02
C ARG A 238 -4.86 12.00 25.72
N LEU A 239 -5.70 12.77 25.03
CA LEU A 239 -7.00 13.20 25.54
C LEU A 239 -8.11 12.40 24.87
N HIS A 240 -8.97 11.76 25.65
CA HIS A 240 -10.18 11.09 25.21
C HIS A 240 -11.38 11.96 25.54
N VAL A 241 -11.85 12.75 24.58
CA VAL A 241 -13.00 13.63 24.76
C VAL A 241 -14.25 12.90 24.29
N ARG A 242 -15.19 12.65 25.20
CA ARG A 242 -16.50 12.07 24.90
C ARG A 242 -17.56 13.15 24.95
N CYS A 243 -18.43 13.17 23.95
CA CYS A 243 -19.58 14.07 23.89
C CYS A 243 -20.87 13.24 23.84
N PRO A 244 -21.74 13.31 24.88
CA PRO A 244 -23.04 12.62 24.87
C PRO A 244 -23.98 13.09 23.76
N LYS A 245 -23.80 14.33 23.30
CA LYS A 245 -24.48 14.93 22.14
C LYS A 245 -23.41 15.37 21.14
N SER A 246 -23.75 15.41 19.86
CA SER A 246 -22.88 15.90 18.78
C SER A 246 -22.16 17.20 19.15
N CYS A 247 -20.83 17.19 19.08
CA CYS A 247 -19.99 18.32 19.41
C CYS A 247 -18.83 18.47 18.42
N THR A 248 -18.30 19.68 18.30
CA THR A 248 -17.02 19.97 17.65
C THR A 248 -16.01 20.36 18.72
N VAL A 249 -14.86 19.69 18.75
CA VAL A 249 -13.82 19.88 19.77
C VAL A 249 -12.65 20.68 19.20
N ARG A 250 -12.14 21.64 19.97
CA ARG A 250 -10.91 22.39 19.66
C ARG A 250 -9.94 22.32 20.84
N LEU A 251 -8.67 22.12 20.56
CA LEU A 251 -7.58 22.20 21.53
C LEU A 251 -6.62 23.31 21.09
N ASP A 252 -6.41 24.30 21.95
CA ASP A 252 -5.61 25.50 21.67
C ASP A 252 -6.04 26.23 20.39
N GLY A 253 -7.36 26.28 20.16
CA GLY A 253 -7.97 26.88 18.97
C GLY A 253 -7.96 25.99 17.72
N ALA A 254 -7.15 24.93 17.68
CA ALA A 254 -7.11 23.99 16.58
C ALA A 254 -8.22 22.94 16.70
N ARG A 255 -8.99 22.74 15.63
CA ARG A 255 -10.04 21.72 15.60
C ARG A 255 -9.47 20.31 15.64
N LYS A 256 -10.12 19.46 16.42
CA LYS A 256 -9.80 18.05 16.61
C LYS A 256 -11.05 17.20 16.37
N GLY A 257 -10.94 16.19 15.51
CA GLY A 257 -12.03 15.26 15.24
C GLY A 257 -13.06 15.75 14.22
N GLU A 258 -14.08 14.92 13.99
CA GLU A 258 -15.19 15.16 13.05
C GLU A 258 -16.20 16.17 13.61
N ASP A 259 -16.85 16.93 12.72
CA ASP A 259 -17.93 17.84 13.15
C ASP A 259 -19.11 17.04 13.67
N GLY A 260 -19.67 17.47 14.80
CA GLY A 260 -20.85 16.83 15.38
C GLY A 260 -20.62 15.37 15.81
N GLY A 261 -19.37 14.96 16.02
CA GLY A 261 -19.04 13.62 16.51
C GLY A 261 -19.46 13.40 17.97
N SER A 262 -19.55 12.14 18.39
CA SER A 262 -19.79 11.74 19.78
C SER A 262 -18.53 11.77 20.66
N GLY A 263 -17.41 12.27 20.11
CA GLY A 263 -16.13 12.37 20.79
C GLY A 263 -14.93 12.38 19.84
N VAL A 264 -13.75 12.64 20.39
CA VAL A 264 -12.47 12.63 19.69
C VAL A 264 -11.37 12.12 20.62
N VAL A 265 -10.36 11.46 20.04
CA VAL A 265 -9.10 11.17 20.71
C VAL A 265 -8.04 12.12 20.17
N ILE A 266 -7.41 12.91 21.03
CA ILE A 266 -6.35 13.86 20.69
C ILE A 266 -5.04 13.27 21.16
N GLN A 267 -4.09 13.09 20.25
CA GLN A 267 -2.79 12.49 20.53
C GLN A 267 -1.67 13.52 20.49
N ASP A 268 -0.53 13.12 21.05
CA ASP A 268 0.71 13.90 21.12
C ASP A 268 0.47 15.30 21.71
N VAL A 269 -0.39 15.38 22.74
CA VAL A 269 -0.67 16.63 23.45
C VAL A 269 0.50 16.88 24.40
N PRO A 270 1.21 18.01 24.28
CA PRO A 270 2.26 18.38 25.23
C PRO A 270 1.75 18.37 26.67
N PHE A 271 2.64 18.21 27.64
CA PHE A 271 2.26 18.42 29.03
C PHE A 271 2.15 19.94 29.31
N GLY A 272 1.31 20.30 30.29
CA GLY A 272 1.12 21.67 30.72
C GLY A 272 -0.28 22.20 30.44
N GLN A 273 -0.41 23.52 30.38
CA GLN A 273 -1.71 24.19 30.25
C GLN A 273 -2.18 24.25 28.81
N HIS A 274 -3.40 23.77 28.58
CA HIS A 274 -4.08 23.78 27.29
C HIS A 274 -5.49 24.34 27.42
N THR A 275 -5.99 24.95 26.36
CA THR A 275 -7.41 25.35 26.26
C THR A 275 -8.19 24.29 25.51
N LEU A 276 -9.15 23.63 26.17
CA LEU A 276 -10.10 22.74 25.52
C LEU A 276 -11.45 23.44 25.34
N GLU A 277 -11.96 23.43 24.12
CA GLU A 277 -13.25 24.01 23.74
C GLU A 277 -14.14 22.94 23.09
N ALA A 278 -15.43 22.95 23.43
CA ALA A 278 -16.45 22.08 22.86
C ALA A 278 -17.66 22.92 22.45
N SER A 279 -18.03 22.86 21.17
CA SER A 279 -19.19 23.55 20.58
C SER A 279 -20.28 22.52 20.27
N PHE A 280 -21.50 22.73 20.76
CA PHE A 280 -22.59 21.76 20.62
C PHE A 280 -23.60 22.20 19.55
N SER A 281 -23.67 21.44 18.44
CA SER A 281 -24.37 21.81 17.21
C SER A 281 -25.86 22.12 17.38
N LEU A 282 -26.52 21.55 18.40
CA LEU A 282 -27.96 21.69 18.63
C LEU A 282 -28.33 22.74 19.69
N SER A 283 -27.36 23.34 20.37
CA SER A 283 -27.65 24.23 21.51
C SER A 283 -27.02 25.62 21.42
N ASP A 284 -26.24 25.90 20.37
CA ASP A 284 -25.47 27.14 20.20
C ASP A 284 -24.62 27.53 21.43
N ARG A 285 -24.34 26.54 22.28
CA ARG A 285 -23.57 26.68 23.51
C ARG A 285 -22.15 26.22 23.24
N ASN A 286 -21.21 27.10 23.57
CA ASN A 286 -19.79 26.80 23.58
C ASN A 286 -19.33 26.66 25.03
N ARG A 287 -18.56 25.61 25.31
CA ARG A 287 -17.94 25.37 26.61
C ARG A 287 -16.43 25.42 26.44
N ARG A 288 -15.74 26.05 27.37
CA ARG A 288 -14.29 26.20 27.39
C ARG A 288 -13.76 25.83 28.77
N LEU A 289 -12.65 25.12 28.81
CA LEU A 289 -11.95 24.73 30.02
C LEU A 289 -10.44 24.91 29.84
N SER A 290 -9.78 25.53 30.82
CA SER A 290 -8.33 25.46 30.93
C SER A 290 -7.96 24.11 31.56
N LEU A 291 -7.28 23.27 30.80
CA LEU A 291 -6.91 21.92 31.16
C LEU A 291 -5.41 21.86 31.41
N ASN A 292 -5.01 21.51 32.64
CA ASN A 292 -3.62 21.13 32.91
C ASN A 292 -3.44 19.65 32.56
N VAL A 293 -2.70 19.36 31.51
CA VAL A 293 -2.42 18.02 30.99
C VAL A 293 -1.14 17.49 31.66
N PRO A 294 -1.21 16.44 32.50
CA PRO A 294 -0.02 15.84 33.07
C PRO A 294 0.84 15.19 31.98
N PRO A 295 2.15 14.99 32.18
CA PRO A 295 2.98 14.24 31.25
C PRO A 295 2.58 12.76 31.21
N ARG A 296 2.79 12.12 30.05
CA ARG A 296 2.62 10.67 29.82
C ARG A 296 1.31 10.13 30.39
N SER A 297 0.18 10.75 30.06
CA SER A 297 -1.11 10.41 30.63
C SER A 297 -2.23 10.32 29.59
N GLU A 298 -3.13 9.37 29.74
CA GLU A 298 -4.44 9.35 29.08
C GLU A 298 -5.45 10.08 29.96
N VAL A 299 -5.94 11.23 29.49
CA VAL A 299 -6.93 12.04 30.18
C VAL A 299 -8.29 11.83 29.52
N PHE A 300 -9.25 11.32 30.27
CA PHE A 300 -10.62 11.10 29.83
C PHE A 300 -11.49 12.28 30.25
N ILE A 301 -12.21 12.84 29.28
CA ILE A 301 -12.94 14.09 29.42
C ILE A 301 -14.34 13.88 28.89
N THR A 302 -15.35 14.29 29.65
CA THR A 302 -16.73 14.37 29.16
C THR A 302 -17.10 15.82 28.93
N ALA A 303 -17.51 16.15 27.71
CA ALA A 303 -18.00 17.46 27.35
C ALA A 303 -19.51 17.40 27.11
N SER A 304 -20.28 18.20 27.86
CA SER A 304 -21.73 18.30 27.70
C SER A 304 -22.19 19.75 27.70
N ALA A 305 -23.30 20.01 27.01
CA ALA A 305 -23.91 21.34 26.96
C ALA A 305 -24.41 21.79 28.36
N ASP A 306 -24.83 20.84 29.19
CA ASP A 306 -25.50 21.10 30.46
C ASP A 306 -24.50 21.16 31.64
N GLN A 307 -23.58 20.20 31.73
CA GLN A 307 -22.61 20.09 32.83
C GLN A 307 -21.24 20.73 32.50
N GLY A 308 -21.03 21.17 31.26
CA GLY A 308 -19.73 21.72 30.83
C GLY A 308 -18.72 20.63 30.45
N ILE A 309 -17.44 20.99 30.52
CA ILE A 309 -16.31 20.09 30.25
C ILE A 309 -15.76 19.60 31.59
N VAL A 310 -15.72 18.29 31.80
CA VAL A 310 -15.28 17.67 33.05
C VAL A 310 -14.25 16.58 32.75
N VAL A 311 -13.10 16.64 33.42
CA VAL A 311 -12.13 15.54 33.41
C VAL A 311 -12.68 14.42 34.29
N THR A 312 -12.93 13.26 33.70
CA THR A 312 -13.54 12.11 34.38
C THR A 312 -12.51 11.12 34.91
N ASN A 313 -11.36 10.99 34.26
CA ASN A 313 -10.29 10.08 34.68
C ASN A 313 -8.96 10.55 34.08
N THR A 314 -7.85 10.27 34.75
CA THR A 314 -6.50 10.43 34.21
C THR A 314 -5.70 9.18 34.55
N ARG A 315 -5.11 8.53 33.55
CA ARG A 315 -4.32 7.31 33.70
C ARG A 315 -2.91 7.54 33.17
N PRO A 316 -1.85 7.01 33.79
CA PRO A 316 -0.51 7.06 33.22
C PRO A 316 -0.41 6.18 31.96
N ILE A 317 0.35 6.65 30.96
CA ILE A 317 0.75 5.91 29.76
C ILE A 317 2.09 5.24 30.09
N GLY A 318 2.08 3.92 30.36
CA GLY A 318 3.32 3.15 30.57
C GLY A 318 3.29 2.07 31.66
N PHE A 319 2.19 1.32 31.81
CA PHE A 319 2.20 0.06 32.54
C PHE A 319 1.48 -1.02 31.71
N GLU A 320 2.12 -1.45 30.62
CA GLU A 320 1.92 -2.76 29.99
C GLU A 320 3.30 -3.25 29.50
#